data_AF-A0A502LJ22-F1
#
_entry.id   AF-A0A502LJ22-F1
#
_cell.length_a   1.000
_cell.length_b   1.000
_cell.length_c   1.000
_cell.angle_alpha   90.00
_cell.angle_beta   90.00
_cell.angle_gamma   90.00
#
_symmetry.space_group_name_H-M   'P 1'
#
loop_
_entity.id
_entity.type
_entity.pdbx_description
1 polymer ?
#
loop_
_entity_poly.entity_id
_entity_poly.type
_entity_poly.pdbx_seq_one_letter_code
_entity_poly.pdbx_strand_id
1 'polypeptide(L)'
;MALSISQIVNVQLNTVPKSAARKSFGIVALFTPEAGQAFADATTRYVYVENQRDVEQLFGTNSETAKAAQPFFAQSPRAKQLIIARWQKEPATIDATKNTLSGATLSDDLERFKTVVNGRFSLTIGTETKKVNGLSFADASDFNAIAAKIQEKLTALPSSLSISYDSVGQRFIITSNNAGEDTATEIHYAFNSGGNGEYIGSLLKLENGQASRKVGKASISLKKETVAEALFNVAELNNAWYGFTFAAQLTDGEVESAAKYAQANTKMFGANVIRVEQLEWSADNIYKKLYDAGLDHTLAMFDKNDMYPASSALARLLSTNFAANNSTLTLKFKQQPTITADEITATEFSKAKRLGINVYTYFDDVAMIAEGTVMGGKFADEIVILDWFTDAVQKEVFARLYKSPTKIPLTDKGQAVLIAAVEKVCLEGVNNGAFAPGQWTGDSFGNLTTGDYLEKGYYVWAAPMDTLSDSDREQRRATPIQTAVKLAGAIHSSDVIVNYNR
;
A
#
# COMPACT_ATOMS: atom_id res chain seq x y z
N MET A 1 -67.46 4.48 -1.67
CA MET A 1 -65.97 4.42 -1.68
C MET A 1 -65.51 4.29 -0.24
N ALA A 2 -64.92 3.16 0.12
CA ALA A 2 -64.41 2.96 1.48
C ALA A 2 -63.11 3.75 1.66
N LEU A 3 -63.01 4.50 2.78
CA LEU A 3 -61.80 5.23 3.17
C LEU A 3 -60.65 4.24 3.37
N SER A 4 -59.48 4.55 2.82
CA SER A 4 -58.31 3.67 2.89
C SER A 4 -57.76 3.61 4.32
N ILE A 5 -57.38 2.42 4.80
CA ILE A 5 -56.70 2.23 6.10
C ILE A 5 -55.43 3.11 6.23
N SER A 6 -54.83 3.51 5.11
CA SER A 6 -53.71 4.46 5.08
C SER A 6 -54.04 5.86 5.62
N GLN A 7 -55.33 6.19 5.80
CA GLN A 7 -55.80 7.43 6.45
C GLN A 7 -55.90 7.31 7.98
N ILE A 8 -55.80 6.09 8.52
CA ILE A 8 -55.83 5.79 9.96
C ILE A 8 -54.45 5.30 10.45
N VAL A 9 -53.77 4.46 9.67
CA VAL A 9 -52.44 3.89 9.97
C VAL A 9 -51.53 4.07 8.76
N ASN A 10 -50.48 4.87 8.91
CA ASN A 10 -49.47 5.09 7.87
C ASN A 10 -48.20 4.30 8.20
N VAL A 11 -47.72 3.48 7.26
CA VAL A 11 -46.50 2.65 7.42
C VAL A 11 -45.41 3.23 6.53
N GLN A 12 -44.31 3.66 7.16
CA GLN A 12 -43.13 4.18 6.45
C GLN A 12 -41.96 3.19 6.60
N LEU A 13 -41.31 2.88 5.47
CA LEU A 13 -40.05 2.12 5.43
C LEU A 13 -38.89 3.09 5.50
N ASN A 14 -38.16 3.08 6.62
CA ASN A 14 -36.93 3.85 6.75
C ASN A 14 -35.79 3.13 6.03
N THR A 15 -35.15 3.81 5.08
CA THR A 15 -33.94 3.34 4.43
C THR A 15 -32.75 3.58 5.35
N VAL A 16 -32.02 2.52 5.71
CA VAL A 16 -30.82 2.63 6.55
C VAL A 16 -29.57 2.80 5.70
N PRO A 17 -28.69 3.77 6.01
CA PRO A 17 -27.51 4.02 5.20
C PRO A 17 -26.40 2.99 5.45
N LYS A 18 -25.49 2.83 4.47
CA LYS A 18 -24.33 1.93 4.56
C LYS A 18 -23.24 2.55 5.44
N SER A 19 -22.80 1.84 6.48
CA SER A 19 -21.77 2.33 7.41
C SER A 19 -20.36 2.22 6.82
N ALA A 20 -19.43 3.01 7.36
CA ALA A 20 -18.01 2.97 7.02
C ALA A 20 -17.39 1.59 7.37
N ALA A 21 -16.48 1.12 6.51
CA ALA A 21 -15.79 -0.15 6.74
C ALA A 21 -14.66 -0.01 7.78
N ARG A 22 -14.41 -1.09 8.55
CA ARG A 22 -13.26 -1.19 9.46
C ARG A 22 -11.93 -1.16 8.71
N LYS A 23 -10.90 -0.61 9.37
CA LYS A 23 -9.56 -0.49 8.77
C LYS A 23 -8.99 -1.90 8.74
N SER A 24 -8.33 -2.25 7.64
CA SER A 24 -7.64 -3.53 7.57
C SER A 24 -6.26 -3.38 8.17
N PHE A 25 -6.01 -4.06 9.29
CA PHE A 25 -4.70 -4.08 9.94
C PHE A 25 -3.70 -5.01 9.23
N GLY A 26 -4.18 -5.84 8.29
CA GLY A 26 -3.37 -6.76 7.51
C GLY A 26 -2.91 -6.22 6.15
N ILE A 27 -2.74 -4.90 6.00
CA ILE A 27 -2.21 -4.26 4.80
C ILE A 27 -0.88 -3.60 5.16
N VAL A 28 0.19 -3.95 4.43
CA VAL A 28 1.53 -3.40 4.60
C VAL A 28 1.94 -2.63 3.34
N ALA A 29 2.55 -1.46 3.51
CA ALA A 29 3.14 -0.68 2.44
C ALA A 29 4.68 -0.83 2.42
N LEU A 30 5.24 -1.23 1.28
CA LEU A 30 6.68 -1.25 1.04
C LEU A 30 7.05 -0.06 0.15
N PHE A 31 7.71 0.93 0.74
CA PHE A 31 8.14 2.13 0.03
C PHE A 31 9.46 1.87 -0.70
N THR A 32 9.49 2.08 -2.01
CA THR A 32 10.67 1.82 -2.84
C THR A 32 11.17 3.08 -3.56
N PRO A 33 12.49 3.28 -3.64
CA PRO A 33 13.09 4.29 -4.52
C PRO A 33 13.09 3.90 -6.00
N GLU A 34 12.88 2.62 -6.32
CA GLU A 34 12.93 2.12 -7.69
C GLU A 34 11.62 2.42 -8.41
N ALA A 35 11.70 3.05 -9.58
CA ALA A 35 10.51 3.32 -10.38
C ALA A 35 9.91 2.04 -10.98
N GLY A 36 10.77 1.12 -11.45
CA GLY A 36 10.37 -0.04 -12.22
C GLY A 36 9.47 0.31 -13.42
N GLN A 37 8.63 -0.63 -13.82
CA GLN A 37 7.52 -0.42 -14.76
C GLN A 37 6.29 0.16 -14.07
N ALA A 38 6.19 0.03 -12.74
CA ALA A 38 5.03 0.46 -11.96
C ALA A 38 4.89 1.99 -11.84
N PHE A 39 6.01 2.72 -11.72
CA PHE A 39 6.03 4.16 -11.48
C PHE A 39 6.63 4.93 -12.66
N ALA A 40 6.27 4.53 -13.88
CA ALA A 40 6.73 5.15 -15.13
C ALA A 40 6.07 6.51 -15.42
N ASP A 41 5.08 6.93 -14.62
CA ASP A 41 4.41 8.22 -14.74
C ASP A 41 4.54 9.05 -13.44
N ALA A 42 4.10 10.31 -13.46
CA ALA A 42 4.23 11.22 -12.31
C ALA A 42 3.11 11.10 -11.26
N THR A 43 2.02 10.41 -11.58
CA THR A 43 0.79 10.34 -10.79
C THR A 43 0.65 9.04 -10.02
N THR A 44 1.20 7.95 -10.53
CA THR A 44 1.15 6.63 -9.88
C THR A 44 2.06 6.64 -8.66
N ARG A 45 1.46 6.41 -7.50
CA ARG A 45 2.14 6.43 -6.19
C ARG A 45 2.14 5.08 -5.49
N TYR A 46 1.25 4.17 -5.88
CA TYR A 46 1.20 2.84 -5.30
C TYR A 46 0.63 1.83 -6.29
N VAL A 47 0.98 0.56 -6.09
CA VAL A 47 0.44 -0.59 -6.82
C VAL A 47 0.17 -1.73 -5.86
N TYR A 48 -0.92 -2.46 -6.10
CA TYR A 48 -1.21 -3.70 -5.38
C TYR A 48 -0.44 -4.86 -6.02
N VAL A 49 0.10 -5.73 -5.17
CA VAL A 49 0.81 -6.95 -5.58
C VAL A 49 0.28 -8.12 -4.75
N GLU A 50 0.01 -9.26 -5.38
CA GLU A 50 -0.59 -10.42 -4.69
C GLU A 50 0.46 -11.45 -4.28
N ASN A 51 1.57 -11.49 -5.03
CA ASN A 51 2.64 -12.46 -4.85
C ASN A 51 4.00 -11.88 -5.30
N GLN A 52 5.07 -12.61 -5.02
CA GLN A 52 6.44 -12.21 -5.36
C GLN A 52 6.67 -12.05 -6.87
N ARG A 53 6.04 -12.89 -7.72
CA ARG A 53 6.19 -12.82 -9.18
C ARG A 53 5.68 -11.50 -9.74
N ASP A 54 4.61 -10.95 -9.17
CA ASP A 54 4.08 -9.64 -9.59
C ASP A 54 5.11 -8.52 -9.32
N VAL A 55 5.80 -8.57 -8.17
CA VAL A 55 6.86 -7.61 -7.84
C VAL A 55 8.03 -7.75 -8.82
N GLU A 56 8.47 -8.97 -9.11
CA GLU A 56 9.58 -9.22 -10.02
C GLU A 56 9.24 -8.82 -11.47
N GLN A 57 7.99 -8.93 -11.90
CA GLN A 57 7.54 -8.45 -13.21
C GLN A 57 7.56 -6.91 -13.28
N LEU A 58 7.18 -6.23 -12.20
CA LEU A 58 7.11 -4.78 -12.17
C LEU A 58 8.48 -4.11 -11.97
N PHE A 59 9.35 -4.68 -11.15
CA PHE A 59 10.61 -4.04 -10.74
C PHE A 59 11.87 -4.79 -11.21
N GLY A 60 11.72 -6.06 -11.62
CA GLY A 60 12.83 -6.95 -11.98
C GLY A 60 13.24 -7.86 -10.82
N THR A 61 13.67 -9.09 -11.13
CA THR A 61 14.03 -10.12 -10.12
C THR A 61 15.21 -9.72 -9.22
N ASN A 62 16.15 -8.92 -9.73
CA ASN A 62 17.34 -8.50 -8.97
C ASN A 62 17.16 -7.13 -8.28
N SER A 63 15.97 -6.53 -8.36
CA SER A 63 15.67 -5.22 -7.80
C SER A 63 15.68 -5.25 -6.27
N GLU A 64 16.01 -4.11 -5.64
CA GLU A 64 15.94 -4.00 -4.17
C GLU A 64 14.49 -4.15 -3.68
N THR A 65 13.52 -3.71 -4.48
CA THR A 65 12.08 -3.91 -4.21
C THR A 65 11.71 -5.39 -4.13
N ALA A 66 12.20 -6.21 -5.07
CA ALA A 66 11.95 -7.65 -5.06
C ALA A 66 12.59 -8.34 -3.84
N LYS A 67 13.82 -7.94 -3.48
CA LYS A 67 14.51 -8.45 -2.28
C LYS A 67 13.77 -8.09 -0.99
N ALA A 68 13.29 -6.85 -0.87
CA ALA A 68 12.58 -6.40 0.31
C ALA A 68 11.15 -6.98 0.45
N ALA A 69 10.51 -7.34 -0.68
CA ALA A 69 9.19 -7.98 -0.70
C ALA A 69 9.25 -9.50 -0.44
N GLN A 70 10.36 -10.17 -0.75
CA GLN A 70 10.50 -11.62 -0.62
C GLN A 70 10.18 -12.12 0.81
N PRO A 71 10.74 -11.56 1.90
CA PRO A 71 10.45 -12.05 3.24
C PRO A 71 8.98 -11.88 3.64
N PHE A 72 8.30 -10.85 3.11
CA PHE A 72 6.86 -10.67 3.31
C PHE A 72 6.07 -11.82 2.67
N PHE A 73 6.37 -12.15 1.40
CA PHE A 73 5.62 -13.18 0.67
C PHE A 73 5.97 -14.60 1.10
N ALA A 74 7.16 -14.83 1.67
CA ALA A 74 7.58 -16.13 2.19
C ALA A 74 6.89 -16.51 3.52
N GLN A 75 6.30 -15.55 4.24
CA GLN A 75 5.63 -15.80 5.51
C GLN A 75 4.32 -16.58 5.36
N SER A 76 4.05 -17.45 6.33
CA SER A 76 2.80 -18.21 6.42
C SER A 76 2.41 -18.55 7.88
N PRO A 77 1.23 -18.12 8.36
CA PRO A 77 0.40 -17.05 7.80
C PRO A 77 1.10 -15.68 7.78
N ARG A 78 0.62 -14.80 6.89
CA ARG A 78 1.12 -13.44 6.64
C ARG A 78 -0.03 -12.42 6.57
N ALA A 79 0.32 -11.14 6.62
CA ALA A 79 -0.60 -10.04 6.33
C ALA A 79 -1.26 -10.22 4.96
N LYS A 80 -2.52 -9.79 4.85
CA LYS A 80 -3.39 -10.08 3.69
C LYS A 80 -2.89 -9.46 2.38
N GLN A 81 -2.30 -8.27 2.45
CA GLN A 81 -1.94 -7.48 1.26
C GLN A 81 -0.61 -6.76 1.46
N LEU A 82 0.23 -6.80 0.43
CA LEU A 82 1.36 -5.89 0.26
C LEU A 82 1.00 -4.85 -0.80
N ILE A 83 1.34 -3.60 -0.54
CA ILE A 83 1.26 -2.50 -1.50
C ILE A 83 2.68 -2.01 -1.73
N ILE A 84 3.12 -1.90 -2.98
CA ILE A 84 4.38 -1.23 -3.28
C ILE A 84 4.08 0.24 -3.48
N ALA A 85 4.77 1.09 -2.74
CA ALA A 85 4.57 2.53 -2.71
C ALA A 85 5.81 3.25 -3.22
N ARG A 86 5.62 4.35 -3.94
CA ARG A 86 6.71 5.14 -4.49
C ARG A 86 7.30 6.05 -3.42
N TRP A 87 8.63 6.05 -3.31
CA TRP A 87 9.40 7.07 -2.62
C TRP A 87 10.40 7.68 -3.60
N GLN A 88 10.21 8.94 -4.03
CA GLN A 88 11.15 9.57 -4.95
C GLN A 88 12.43 10.01 -4.23
N LYS A 89 13.33 9.07 -3.90
CA LYS A 89 14.55 9.34 -3.10
C LYS A 89 15.51 10.32 -3.79
N GLU A 90 15.62 10.24 -5.11
CA GLU A 90 16.46 11.13 -5.93
C GLU A 90 15.62 11.81 -7.01
N PRO A 91 15.96 13.04 -7.44
CA PRO A 91 15.24 13.68 -8.53
C PRO A 91 15.40 12.86 -9.82
N ALA A 92 14.35 12.80 -10.63
CA ALA A 92 14.36 12.07 -11.88
C ALA A 92 13.59 12.83 -12.96
N THR A 93 13.94 12.60 -14.22
CA THR A 93 13.21 13.14 -15.36
C THR A 93 12.58 11.98 -16.10
N ILE A 94 11.27 12.03 -16.28
CA ILE A 94 10.56 11.18 -17.23
C ILE A 94 10.71 11.87 -18.59
N ASP A 95 11.39 11.21 -19.51
CA ASP A 95 11.63 11.76 -20.84
C ASP A 95 10.33 12.03 -21.60
N ALA A 96 10.36 13.08 -22.41
CA ALA A 96 9.25 13.40 -23.29
C ALA A 96 9.01 12.24 -24.27
N THR A 97 7.74 11.86 -24.46
CA THR A 97 7.39 10.85 -25.47
C THR A 97 7.02 11.53 -26.78
N LYS A 98 7.28 10.85 -27.89
CA LYS A 98 6.97 11.33 -29.24
C LYS A 98 5.54 10.96 -29.64
N ASN A 99 4.96 11.75 -30.54
CA ASN A 99 3.72 11.37 -31.21
C ASN A 99 4.01 10.18 -32.12
N THR A 100 3.23 9.10 -32.01
CA THR A 100 3.42 7.91 -32.86
C THR A 100 2.11 7.38 -33.40
N LEU A 101 2.12 6.93 -34.65
CA LEU A 101 1.05 6.13 -35.26
C LEU A 101 1.61 4.73 -35.53
N SER A 102 1.16 3.75 -34.77
CA SER A 102 1.57 2.35 -34.92
C SER A 102 0.49 1.57 -35.66
N GLY A 103 0.83 0.97 -36.79
CA GLY A 103 -0.10 0.11 -37.52
C GLY A 103 -0.38 -1.22 -36.81
N ALA A 104 -1.42 -1.92 -37.25
CA ALA A 104 -1.65 -3.32 -36.87
C ALA A 104 -0.62 -4.25 -37.52
N THR A 105 -0.56 -5.49 -37.05
CA THR A 105 0.17 -6.58 -37.70
C THR A 105 -0.24 -6.69 -39.16
N LEU A 106 0.76 -6.74 -40.05
CA LEU A 106 0.54 -6.83 -41.49
C LEU A 106 -0.18 -8.13 -41.85
N SER A 107 -1.14 -8.04 -42.78
CA SER A 107 -1.85 -9.20 -43.33
C SER A 107 -1.26 -9.70 -44.65
N ASP A 108 -0.46 -8.86 -45.30
CA ASP A 108 0.02 -9.06 -46.66
C ASP A 108 1.54 -9.30 -46.66
N ASP A 109 1.99 -10.14 -47.58
CA ASP A 109 3.40 -10.51 -47.71
C ASP A 109 4.22 -9.49 -48.53
N LEU A 110 5.54 -9.64 -48.52
CA LEU A 110 6.45 -8.76 -49.24
C LEU A 110 6.16 -8.73 -50.76
N GLU A 111 5.71 -9.85 -51.34
CA GLU A 111 5.40 -9.93 -52.77
C GLU A 111 4.21 -9.05 -53.13
N ARG A 112 3.16 -9.01 -52.29
CA ARG A 112 2.07 -8.04 -52.46
C ARG A 112 2.59 -6.61 -52.40
N PHE A 113 3.49 -6.28 -51.47
CA PHE A 113 4.07 -4.93 -51.41
C PHE A 113 4.86 -4.58 -52.68
N LYS A 114 5.64 -5.51 -53.24
CA LYS A 114 6.42 -5.29 -54.48
C LYS A 114 5.58 -4.97 -55.70
N THR A 115 4.31 -5.39 -55.74
CA THR A 115 3.38 -5.01 -56.83
C THR A 115 3.06 -3.52 -56.87
N VAL A 116 3.29 -2.80 -55.76
CA VAL A 116 3.07 -1.34 -55.68
C VAL A 116 4.22 -0.61 -56.35
N VAL A 117 4.01 -0.17 -57.60
CA VAL A 117 4.96 0.65 -58.38
C VAL A 117 4.65 2.15 -58.37
N ASN A 118 3.43 2.53 -57.97
CA ASN A 118 3.01 3.92 -57.82
C ASN A 118 1.98 4.04 -56.68
N GLY A 119 2.46 3.84 -55.46
CA GLY A 119 1.69 3.93 -54.22
C GLY A 119 1.57 5.35 -53.69
N ARG A 120 0.49 5.58 -52.94
CA ARG A 120 0.21 6.84 -52.24
C ARG A 120 -0.55 6.64 -50.94
N PHE A 121 -0.37 7.58 -50.01
CA PHE A 121 -1.26 7.75 -48.86
C PHE A 121 -1.19 9.19 -48.36
N SER A 122 -2.22 9.61 -47.64
CA SER A 122 -2.27 10.94 -47.03
C SER A 122 -2.49 10.78 -45.54
N LEU A 123 -1.91 11.68 -44.75
CA LEU A 123 -2.05 11.72 -43.30
C LEU A 123 -2.11 13.17 -42.84
N THR A 124 -2.89 13.44 -41.80
CA THR A 124 -2.93 14.77 -41.18
C THR A 124 -1.90 14.83 -40.06
N ILE A 125 -1.09 15.89 -40.04
CA ILE A 125 -0.15 16.19 -38.95
C ILE A 125 -0.56 17.52 -38.35
N GLY A 126 -0.96 17.51 -37.08
CA GLY A 126 -1.65 18.64 -36.45
C GLY A 126 -2.88 19.03 -37.28
N THR A 127 -2.84 20.19 -37.91
CA THR A 127 -3.93 20.69 -38.77
C THR A 127 -3.65 20.52 -40.27
N GLU A 128 -2.44 20.14 -40.66
CA GLU A 128 -2.03 20.10 -42.06
C GLU A 128 -2.11 18.69 -42.66
N THR A 129 -2.75 18.55 -43.82
CA THR A 129 -2.72 17.30 -44.58
C THR A 129 -1.42 17.18 -45.37
N LYS A 130 -0.66 16.11 -45.13
CA LYS A 130 0.52 15.74 -45.92
C LYS A 130 0.18 14.60 -46.87
N LYS A 131 0.60 14.74 -48.13
CA LYS A 131 0.40 13.74 -49.19
C LYS A 131 1.74 13.08 -49.51
N VAL A 132 1.79 11.76 -49.41
CA VAL A 132 2.94 10.94 -49.79
C VAL A 132 2.57 10.22 -51.09
N ASN A 133 3.28 10.52 -52.18
CA ASN A 133 2.98 10.00 -53.51
C ASN A 133 4.23 9.42 -54.18
N GLY A 134 4.02 8.61 -55.22
CA GLY A 134 5.10 8.07 -56.04
C GLY A 134 6.00 7.11 -55.27
N LEU A 135 5.40 6.27 -54.41
CA LEU A 135 6.09 5.19 -53.72
C LEU A 135 6.18 3.98 -54.66
N SER A 136 7.37 3.42 -54.83
CA SER A 136 7.57 2.15 -55.52
C SER A 136 8.33 1.21 -54.59
N PHE A 137 7.83 -0.01 -54.46
CA PHE A 137 8.41 -1.05 -53.61
C PHE A 137 8.90 -2.26 -54.43
N ALA A 138 8.90 -2.17 -55.76
CA ALA A 138 9.27 -3.29 -56.65
C ALA A 138 10.65 -3.88 -56.33
N ASP A 139 11.62 -3.02 -55.99
CA ASP A 139 13.00 -3.40 -55.70
C ASP A 139 13.28 -3.56 -54.19
N ALA A 140 12.24 -3.59 -53.33
CA ALA A 140 12.42 -3.73 -51.89
C ALA A 140 12.82 -5.17 -51.52
N SER A 141 13.96 -5.31 -50.85
CA SER A 141 14.48 -6.61 -50.40
C SER A 141 13.77 -7.16 -49.16
N ASP A 142 13.23 -6.28 -48.31
CA ASP A 142 12.52 -6.61 -47.08
C ASP A 142 11.60 -5.45 -46.64
N PHE A 143 10.87 -5.62 -45.53
CA PHE A 143 10.01 -4.57 -44.98
C PHE A 143 10.79 -3.35 -44.46
N ASN A 144 12.07 -3.51 -44.08
CA ASN A 144 12.92 -2.37 -43.73
C ASN A 144 13.25 -1.51 -44.95
N ALA A 145 13.49 -2.12 -46.12
CA ALA A 145 13.67 -1.41 -47.37
C ALA A 145 12.40 -0.64 -47.79
N ILE A 146 11.22 -1.20 -47.50
CA ILE A 146 9.93 -0.49 -47.68
C ILE A 146 9.87 0.73 -46.75
N ALA A 147 10.20 0.56 -45.47
CA ALA A 147 10.25 1.68 -44.52
C ALA A 147 11.23 2.77 -45.00
N ALA A 148 12.40 2.40 -45.52
CA ALA A 148 13.37 3.34 -46.07
C ALA A 148 12.82 4.11 -47.29
N LYS A 149 12.12 3.45 -48.22
CA LYS A 149 11.48 4.12 -49.37
C LYS A 149 10.39 5.09 -48.94
N ILE A 150 9.63 4.76 -47.89
CA ILE A 150 8.64 5.67 -47.31
C ILE A 150 9.36 6.83 -46.59
N GLN A 151 10.45 6.55 -45.86
CA GLN A 151 11.26 7.55 -45.17
C GLN A 151 11.80 8.60 -46.14
N GLU A 152 12.31 8.21 -47.32
CA GLU A 152 12.78 9.14 -48.36
C GLU A 152 11.70 10.17 -48.74
N LYS A 153 10.44 9.74 -48.87
CA LYS A 153 9.31 10.65 -49.17
C LYS A 153 8.88 11.48 -47.96
N LEU A 154 8.93 10.90 -46.76
CA LEU A 154 8.58 11.62 -45.52
C LEU A 154 9.60 12.73 -45.22
N THR A 155 10.90 12.50 -45.45
CA THR A 155 11.95 13.50 -45.27
C THR A 155 11.84 14.66 -46.26
N ALA A 156 11.21 14.45 -47.43
CA ALA A 156 10.93 15.51 -48.38
C ALA A 156 9.74 16.40 -47.97
N LEU A 157 8.97 16.00 -46.96
CA LEU A 157 7.93 16.85 -46.38
C LEU A 157 8.52 17.73 -45.27
N PRO A 158 8.02 18.96 -45.06
CA PRO A 158 8.46 19.83 -43.96
C PRO A 158 8.07 19.31 -42.57
N SER A 159 7.42 18.15 -42.49
CA SER A 159 7.05 17.49 -41.26
C SER A 159 8.18 16.58 -40.78
N SER A 160 8.73 16.85 -39.60
CA SER A 160 9.79 16.08 -38.97
C SER A 160 9.29 14.70 -38.54
N LEU A 161 9.13 13.76 -39.47
CA LEU A 161 8.66 12.40 -39.23
C LEU A 161 9.72 11.36 -39.55
N SER A 162 9.66 10.24 -38.82
CA SER A 162 10.40 9.03 -39.11
C SER A 162 9.45 7.84 -39.22
N ILE A 163 9.81 6.84 -40.03
CA ILE A 163 9.09 5.57 -40.14
C ILE A 163 10.06 4.41 -39.89
N SER A 164 9.58 3.39 -39.19
CA SER A 164 10.32 2.16 -38.93
C SER A 164 9.42 0.93 -39.09
N TYR A 165 10.03 -0.22 -39.34
CA TYR A 165 9.37 -1.51 -39.32
C TYR A 165 9.73 -2.26 -38.04
N ASP A 166 8.73 -2.58 -37.23
CA ASP A 166 8.84 -3.39 -36.03
C ASP A 166 8.69 -4.87 -36.41
N SER A 167 9.82 -5.58 -36.47
CA SER A 167 9.86 -7.00 -36.86
C SER A 167 9.21 -7.94 -35.85
N VAL A 168 9.11 -7.54 -34.58
CA VAL A 168 8.45 -8.33 -33.52
C VAL A 168 6.94 -8.19 -33.63
N GLY A 169 6.46 -6.94 -33.79
CA GLY A 169 5.04 -6.66 -34.00
C GLY A 169 4.55 -6.87 -35.44
N GLN A 170 5.46 -7.12 -36.38
CA GLN A 170 5.26 -7.17 -37.83
C GLN A 170 4.42 -5.99 -38.33
N ARG A 171 4.83 -4.75 -38.02
CA ARG A 171 4.05 -3.53 -38.29
C ARG A 171 4.93 -2.33 -38.63
N PHE A 172 4.34 -1.34 -39.31
CA PHE A 172 4.99 -0.04 -39.53
C PHE A 172 4.61 0.96 -38.44
N ILE A 173 5.59 1.74 -37.98
CA ILE A 173 5.41 2.77 -36.95
C ILE A 173 5.95 4.09 -37.49
N ILE A 174 5.07 5.10 -37.58
CA ILE A 174 5.45 6.48 -37.89
C ILE A 174 5.58 7.25 -36.58
N THR A 175 6.67 7.98 -36.41
CA THR A 175 7.04 8.69 -35.18
C THR A 175 7.42 10.15 -35.50
N SER A 176 6.98 11.11 -34.68
CA SER A 176 7.47 12.48 -34.77
C SER A 176 8.93 12.55 -34.30
N ASN A 177 9.76 13.34 -34.98
CA ASN A 177 11.16 13.50 -34.59
C ASN A 177 11.28 14.34 -33.32
N ASN A 178 10.33 15.26 -33.10
CA ASN A 178 10.22 16.06 -31.89
C ASN A 178 9.45 15.28 -30.82
N ALA A 179 9.99 15.23 -29.60
CA ALA A 179 9.33 14.70 -28.43
C ALA A 179 8.60 15.82 -27.68
N GLY A 180 7.51 15.48 -26.99
CA GLY A 180 6.73 16.44 -26.20
C GLY A 180 5.26 16.47 -26.56
N GLU A 181 4.49 17.20 -25.75
CA GLU A 181 3.09 17.48 -26.00
C GLU A 181 3.00 18.67 -26.97
N ASP A 182 3.12 18.37 -28.27
CA ASP A 182 2.99 19.35 -29.34
C ASP A 182 1.90 18.92 -30.31
N THR A 183 0.79 19.66 -30.31
CA THR A 183 -0.35 19.43 -31.19
C THR A 183 -0.02 19.66 -32.67
N ALA A 184 1.03 20.43 -32.98
CA ALA A 184 1.49 20.63 -34.36
C ALA A 184 2.13 19.36 -34.96
N THR A 185 2.57 18.42 -34.13
CA THR A 185 3.22 17.16 -34.57
C THR A 185 2.33 15.92 -34.37
N GLU A 186 1.07 16.11 -33.99
CA GLU A 186 0.14 15.00 -33.76
C GLU A 186 -0.18 14.26 -35.06
N ILE A 187 0.05 12.95 -35.09
CA ILE A 187 -0.08 12.13 -36.32
C ILE A 187 -1.45 11.46 -36.35
N HIS A 188 -2.34 11.92 -37.23
CA HIS A 188 -3.65 11.29 -37.44
C HIS A 188 -3.56 10.07 -38.39
N TYR A 189 -4.65 9.31 -38.44
CA TYR A 189 -4.76 8.13 -39.30
C TYR A 189 -4.53 8.44 -40.78
N ALA A 190 -3.98 7.47 -41.50
CA ALA A 190 -3.89 7.54 -42.95
C ALA A 190 -5.29 7.49 -43.57
N PHE A 191 -5.50 8.26 -44.64
CA PHE A 191 -6.75 8.29 -45.38
C PHE A 191 -6.51 8.50 -46.87
N ASN A 192 -7.50 8.08 -47.67
CA ASN A 192 -7.46 8.25 -49.11
C ASN A 192 -8.00 9.63 -49.52
N SER A 193 -7.10 10.59 -49.78
CA SER A 193 -7.49 11.94 -50.24
C SER A 193 -7.75 12.07 -51.75
N GLY A 194 -7.83 10.95 -52.49
CA GLY A 194 -7.85 10.95 -53.96
C GLY A 194 -6.51 11.34 -54.61
N GLY A 195 -6.30 10.93 -55.87
CA GLY A 195 -5.08 11.21 -56.63
C GLY A 195 -4.66 10.06 -57.56
N ASN A 196 -3.60 10.28 -58.33
CA ASN A 196 -3.02 9.28 -59.23
C ASN A 196 -2.15 8.28 -58.44
N GLY A 197 -2.32 6.97 -58.70
CA GLY A 197 -1.63 5.89 -57.99
C GLY A 197 -2.52 5.10 -57.02
N GLU A 198 -2.03 3.92 -56.62
CA GLU A 198 -2.69 2.99 -55.70
C GLU A 198 -2.62 3.52 -54.26
N TYR A 199 -3.74 3.50 -53.54
CA TYR A 199 -3.74 3.88 -52.14
C TYR A 199 -3.24 2.74 -51.25
N ILE A 200 -2.22 3.00 -50.43
CA ILE A 200 -1.53 1.98 -49.62
C ILE A 200 -1.73 2.12 -48.10
N GLY A 201 -2.56 3.07 -47.63
CA GLY A 201 -2.75 3.27 -46.18
C GLY A 201 -3.35 2.05 -45.48
N SER A 202 -4.24 1.33 -46.15
CA SER A 202 -4.80 0.05 -45.69
C SER A 202 -3.79 -1.10 -45.73
N LEU A 203 -2.89 -1.10 -46.71
CA LEU A 203 -1.81 -2.07 -46.85
C LEU A 203 -0.77 -1.90 -45.73
N LEU A 204 -0.46 -0.66 -45.37
CA LEU A 204 0.43 -0.32 -44.24
C LEU A 204 -0.26 -0.45 -42.86
N LYS A 205 -1.57 -0.75 -42.82
CA LYS A 205 -2.40 -0.81 -41.61
C LYS A 205 -2.42 0.50 -40.80
N LEU A 206 -2.37 1.65 -41.47
CA LEU A 206 -2.28 2.97 -40.86
C LEU A 206 -3.63 3.71 -40.72
N GLU A 207 -4.74 3.05 -41.06
CA GLU A 207 -6.08 3.66 -41.09
C GLU A 207 -6.78 3.67 -39.73
N ASN A 208 -7.87 4.44 -39.64
CA ASN A 208 -8.74 4.43 -38.47
C ASN A 208 -9.36 3.03 -38.29
N GLY A 209 -9.26 2.47 -37.09
CA GLY A 209 -9.66 1.10 -36.78
C GLY A 209 -8.59 0.04 -37.05
N GLN A 210 -7.45 0.40 -37.66
CA GLN A 210 -6.30 -0.49 -37.85
C GLN A 210 -5.07 -0.02 -37.07
N ALA A 211 -4.83 1.29 -36.99
CA ALA A 211 -3.70 1.84 -36.27
C ALA A 211 -4.06 2.32 -34.87
N SER A 212 -3.05 2.37 -34.01
CA SER A 212 -3.10 2.99 -32.68
C SER A 212 -2.31 4.29 -32.68
N ARG A 213 -2.97 5.40 -32.34
CA ARG A 213 -2.31 6.70 -32.12
C ARG A 213 -1.86 6.82 -30.67
N LYS A 214 -0.63 7.26 -30.46
CA LYS A 214 -0.09 7.68 -29.15
C LYS A 214 0.28 9.15 -29.24
N VAL A 215 -0.32 9.97 -28.38
CA VAL A 215 0.04 11.38 -28.26
C VAL A 215 1.29 11.50 -27.38
N GLY A 216 2.24 12.30 -27.84
CA GLY A 216 3.45 12.63 -27.12
C GLY A 216 3.12 13.37 -25.82
N LYS A 217 3.89 13.09 -24.76
CA LYS A 217 3.79 13.78 -23.48
C LYS A 217 5.04 14.61 -23.29
N ALA A 218 4.90 15.79 -22.69
CA ALA A 218 6.03 16.59 -22.26
C ALA A 218 6.87 15.83 -21.23
N SER A 219 8.17 16.16 -21.16
CA SER A 219 9.04 15.63 -20.11
C SER A 219 8.56 16.10 -18.75
N ILE A 220 8.55 15.22 -17.76
CA ILE A 220 8.14 15.56 -16.40
C ILE A 220 9.34 15.45 -15.48
N SER A 221 9.64 16.53 -14.77
CA SER A 221 10.66 16.55 -13.72
C SER A 221 10.04 16.18 -12.38
N LEU A 222 10.51 15.09 -11.80
CA LEU A 222 10.14 14.58 -10.49
C LEU A 222 11.11 15.14 -9.47
N LYS A 223 10.56 15.84 -8.47
CA LYS A 223 11.36 16.35 -7.36
C LYS A 223 11.67 15.20 -6.40
N LYS A 224 12.83 15.30 -5.74
CA LYS A 224 13.15 14.48 -4.58
C LYS A 224 12.08 14.67 -3.49
N GLU A 225 11.73 13.57 -2.84
CA GLU A 225 10.83 13.52 -1.70
C GLU A 225 11.61 13.03 -0.47
N THR A 226 11.39 13.71 0.65
CA THR A 226 11.73 13.19 1.97
C THR A 226 10.84 11.98 2.31
N VAL A 227 11.27 11.17 3.28
CA VAL A 227 10.47 10.04 3.78
C VAL A 227 9.08 10.50 4.24
N ALA A 228 8.98 11.62 4.96
CA ALA A 228 7.71 12.13 5.45
C ALA A 228 6.78 12.57 4.29
N GLU A 229 7.32 13.22 3.25
CA GLU A 229 6.55 13.60 2.06
C GLU A 229 6.05 12.38 1.28
N ALA A 230 6.89 11.36 1.10
CA ALA A 230 6.48 10.13 0.43
C ALA A 230 5.34 9.42 1.18
N LEU A 231 5.48 9.27 2.51
CA LEU A 231 4.45 8.69 3.38
C LEU A 231 3.14 9.48 3.30
N PHE A 232 3.22 10.81 3.39
CA PHE A 232 2.06 11.71 3.29
C PHE A 232 1.37 11.60 1.92
N ASN A 233 2.12 11.72 0.82
CA ASN A 233 1.58 11.70 -0.55
C ASN A 233 0.89 10.36 -0.87
N VAL A 234 1.42 9.24 -0.37
CA VAL A 234 0.77 7.94 -0.53
C VAL A 234 -0.48 7.83 0.35
N ALA A 235 -0.44 8.34 1.58
CA ALA A 235 -1.60 8.32 2.49
C ALA A 235 -2.79 9.15 1.97
N GLU A 236 -2.54 10.28 1.30
CA GLU A 236 -3.59 11.11 0.67
C GLU A 236 -4.38 10.33 -0.39
N LEU A 237 -3.73 9.40 -1.09
CA LEU A 237 -4.38 8.59 -2.12
C LEU A 237 -4.92 7.26 -1.56
N ASN A 238 -4.18 6.66 -0.62
CA ASN A 238 -4.54 5.41 0.01
C ASN A 238 -3.95 5.33 1.42
N ASN A 239 -4.80 5.52 2.43
CA ASN A 239 -4.42 5.44 3.84
C ASN A 239 -4.76 4.09 4.50
N ALA A 240 -5.15 3.07 3.73
CA ALA A 240 -5.68 1.82 4.27
C ALA A 240 -4.62 0.93 4.94
N TRP A 241 -3.35 1.07 4.58
CA TRP A 241 -2.23 0.32 5.17
C TRP A 241 -2.05 0.66 6.66
N TYR A 242 -1.64 -0.32 7.44
CA TYR A 242 -1.32 -0.14 8.85
C TYR A 242 0.18 -0.28 9.09
N GLY A 243 0.80 -1.32 8.54
CA GLY A 243 2.25 -1.49 8.57
C GLY A 243 2.95 -0.82 7.40
N PHE A 244 4.19 -0.39 7.58
CA PHE A 244 5.05 0.01 6.46
C PHE A 244 6.53 -0.22 6.73
N THR A 245 7.30 -0.38 5.66
CA THR A 245 8.77 -0.43 5.68
C THR A 245 9.33 0.07 4.34
N PHE A 246 10.65 0.11 4.18
CA PHE A 246 11.32 0.66 3.00
C PHE A 246 12.20 -0.40 2.32
N ALA A 247 12.11 -0.48 0.99
CA ALA A 247 13.00 -1.25 0.13
C ALA A 247 14.31 -0.49 -0.14
N ALA A 248 14.91 0.03 0.94
CA ALA A 248 16.18 0.73 0.93
C ALA A 248 16.70 0.84 2.35
N GLN A 249 18.01 1.01 2.48
CA GLN A 249 18.63 1.40 3.73
C GLN A 249 18.38 2.88 4.01
N LEU A 250 17.90 3.14 5.22
CA LEU A 250 17.57 4.48 5.69
C LEU A 250 18.74 5.05 6.49
N THR A 251 18.97 6.34 6.32
CA THR A 251 19.81 7.13 7.23
C THR A 251 19.12 7.31 8.58
N ASP A 252 19.88 7.63 9.63
CA ASP A 252 19.35 7.83 10.98
C ASP A 252 18.22 8.88 11.00
N GLY A 253 18.34 9.97 10.23
CA GLY A 253 17.30 11.00 10.12
C GLY A 253 16.04 10.53 9.37
N GLU A 254 16.18 9.63 8.38
CA GLU A 254 15.06 9.00 7.69
C GLU A 254 14.34 7.99 8.59
N VAL A 255 15.08 7.22 9.40
CA VAL A 255 14.53 6.32 10.43
C VAL A 255 13.73 7.13 11.47
N GLU A 256 14.28 8.25 11.94
CA GLU A 256 13.57 9.14 12.87
C GLU A 256 12.27 9.68 12.27
N SER A 257 12.33 10.11 11.01
CA SER A 257 11.18 10.65 10.29
C SER A 257 10.08 9.60 10.10
N ALA A 258 10.45 8.37 9.72
CA ALA A 258 9.51 7.25 9.60
C ALA A 258 8.87 6.89 10.94
N ALA A 259 9.66 6.77 12.01
CA ALA A 259 9.17 6.44 13.35
C ALA A 259 8.21 7.50 13.90
N LYS A 260 8.54 8.79 13.74
CA LYS A 260 7.63 9.89 14.14
C LYS A 260 6.34 9.89 13.33
N TYR A 261 6.40 9.64 12.03
CA TYR A 261 5.20 9.50 11.21
C TYR A 261 4.34 8.34 11.69
N ALA A 262 4.96 7.20 12.00
CA ALA A 262 4.27 6.00 12.48
C ALA A 262 3.49 6.27 13.76
N GLN A 263 4.14 6.90 14.74
CA GLN A 263 3.55 7.29 16.01
C GLN A 263 2.39 8.28 15.83
N ALA A 264 2.58 9.31 14.99
CA ALA A 264 1.58 10.37 14.81
C ALA A 264 0.32 9.91 14.06
N ASN A 265 0.41 8.85 13.26
CA ASN A 265 -0.66 8.38 12.38
C ASN A 265 -1.22 6.99 12.72
N THR A 266 -0.83 6.43 13.88
CA THR A 266 -1.23 5.09 14.33
C THR A 266 -0.96 4.04 13.24
N LYS A 267 0.33 3.93 12.87
CA LYS A 267 0.87 2.99 11.88
C LYS A 267 2.04 2.24 12.51
N MET A 268 2.33 1.03 12.05
CA MET A 268 3.47 0.25 12.53
C MET A 268 4.64 0.34 11.54
N PHE A 269 5.74 0.98 11.96
CA PHE A 269 6.96 1.05 11.15
C PHE A 269 7.88 -0.15 11.43
N GLY A 270 8.25 -0.89 10.38
CA GLY A 270 9.27 -1.94 10.45
C GLY A 270 10.65 -1.39 10.12
N ALA A 271 11.52 -1.26 11.12
CA ALA A 271 12.88 -0.75 10.98
C ALA A 271 13.89 -1.92 10.89
N ASN A 272 14.71 -1.93 9.83
CA ASN A 272 15.84 -2.85 9.71
C ASN A 272 17.06 -2.21 10.40
N VAL A 273 17.61 -2.88 11.40
CA VAL A 273 18.82 -2.49 12.13
C VAL A 273 19.93 -3.43 11.63
N ILE A 274 21.01 -2.89 11.09
CA ILE A 274 22.06 -3.74 10.46
C ILE A 274 23.38 -3.63 11.20
N ARG A 275 23.67 -2.47 11.77
CA ARG A 275 24.97 -2.17 12.38
C ARG A 275 24.93 -2.47 13.87
N VAL A 276 25.91 -3.19 14.39
CA VAL A 276 25.99 -3.54 15.82
C VAL A 276 26.08 -2.29 16.70
N GLU A 277 26.68 -1.21 16.19
CA GLU A 277 26.78 0.08 16.87
C GLU A 277 25.41 0.72 17.14
N GLN A 278 24.38 0.34 16.36
CA GLN A 278 22.99 0.77 16.56
C GLN A 278 22.30 0.05 17.73
N LEU A 279 22.97 -0.91 18.39
CA LEU A 279 22.52 -1.50 19.64
C LEU A 279 23.09 -0.79 20.88
N GLU A 280 24.07 0.12 20.71
CA GLU A 280 24.74 0.75 21.83
C GLU A 280 23.84 1.72 22.59
N TRP A 281 23.96 1.71 23.92
CA TRP A 281 23.24 2.64 24.78
C TRP A 281 23.94 4.02 24.81
N SER A 282 23.85 4.73 23.69
CA SER A 282 24.47 6.04 23.48
C SER A 282 23.43 7.08 23.05
N ALA A 283 23.56 8.33 23.54
CA ALA A 283 22.66 9.42 23.17
C ALA A 283 22.71 9.76 21.66
N ASP A 284 23.80 9.42 20.98
CA ASP A 284 23.94 9.62 19.53
C ASP A 284 23.30 8.51 18.70
N ASN A 285 23.04 7.34 19.30
CA ASN A 285 22.39 6.23 18.62
C ASN A 285 20.93 6.57 18.33
N ILE A 286 20.54 6.49 17.06
CA ILE A 286 19.17 6.74 16.61
C ILE A 286 18.12 5.92 17.37
N TYR A 287 18.33 4.62 17.59
CA TYR A 287 17.33 3.80 18.28
C TYR A 287 17.22 4.13 19.76
N LYS A 288 18.30 4.62 20.38
CA LYS A 288 18.24 5.17 21.73
C LYS A 288 17.42 6.46 21.78
N LYS A 289 17.53 7.33 20.77
CA LYS A 289 16.68 8.52 20.63
C LYS A 289 15.21 8.16 20.44
N LEU A 290 14.89 7.14 19.63
CA LEU A 290 13.51 6.66 19.46
C LEU A 290 12.94 6.11 20.77
N TYR A 291 13.76 5.37 21.53
CA TYR A 291 13.42 4.90 22.87
C TYR A 291 13.08 6.07 23.80
N ASP A 292 13.93 7.11 23.88
CA ASP A 292 13.71 8.25 24.78
C ASP A 292 12.48 9.09 24.38
N ALA A 293 12.15 9.12 23.10
CA ALA A 293 10.95 9.75 22.58
C ALA A 293 9.67 8.90 22.75
N GLY A 294 9.78 7.66 23.24
CA GLY A 294 8.63 6.77 23.43
C GLY A 294 7.92 6.35 22.14
N LEU A 295 8.67 6.18 21.04
CA LEU A 295 8.12 5.85 19.71
C LEU A 295 7.80 4.35 19.58
N ASP A 296 6.78 3.91 20.32
CA ASP A 296 6.34 2.52 20.45
C ASP A 296 5.62 1.96 19.21
N HIS A 297 5.37 2.78 18.19
CA HIS A 297 4.89 2.34 16.87
C HIS A 297 6.03 1.93 15.91
N THR A 298 7.17 1.49 16.47
CA THR A 298 8.36 1.09 15.72
C THR A 298 8.77 -0.34 16.10
N LEU A 299 8.64 -1.27 15.16
CA LEU A 299 9.12 -2.64 15.25
C LEU A 299 10.52 -2.72 14.63
N ALA A 300 11.55 -2.75 15.46
CA ALA A 300 12.94 -2.87 15.01
C ALA A 300 13.41 -4.32 15.01
N MET A 301 14.06 -4.74 13.92
CA MET A 301 14.70 -6.06 13.76
C MET A 301 16.18 -5.86 13.47
N PHE A 302 17.05 -6.45 14.29
CA PHE A 302 18.49 -6.51 14.08
C PHE A 302 18.91 -7.80 13.37
N ASP A 303 19.69 -7.63 12.31
CA ASP A 303 20.30 -8.71 11.54
C ASP A 303 21.58 -8.20 10.86
N LYS A 304 22.68 -8.97 10.95
CA LYS A 304 24.01 -8.62 10.45
C LYS A 304 24.15 -8.89 8.96
N ASN A 305 23.35 -9.79 8.41
CA ASN A 305 23.55 -10.40 7.09
C ASN A 305 22.40 -10.10 6.13
N ASP A 306 21.16 -10.13 6.63
CA ASP A 306 19.95 -9.90 5.86
C ASP A 306 19.44 -8.47 6.03
N MET A 307 19.13 -7.80 4.90
CA MET A 307 18.83 -6.37 4.88
C MET A 307 17.37 -6.02 5.21
N TYR A 308 16.46 -7.01 5.17
CA TYR A 308 15.01 -6.80 5.26
C TYR A 308 14.27 -7.70 6.28
N PRO A 309 14.83 -8.02 7.47
CA PRO A 309 14.17 -8.89 8.46
C PRO A 309 12.86 -8.28 9.00
N ALA A 310 12.74 -6.95 9.06
CA ALA A 310 11.52 -6.28 9.52
C ALA A 310 10.32 -6.52 8.59
N SER A 311 10.57 -6.77 7.29
CA SER A 311 9.52 -7.11 6.31
C SER A 311 8.83 -8.43 6.69
N SER A 312 9.61 -9.45 7.06
CA SER A 312 9.12 -10.74 7.54
C SER A 312 8.38 -10.61 8.87
N ALA A 313 8.97 -9.88 9.82
CA ALA A 313 8.38 -9.67 11.14
C ALA A 313 7.04 -8.93 11.07
N LEU A 314 6.94 -7.87 10.25
CA LEU A 314 5.68 -7.15 10.01
C LEU A 314 4.63 -8.05 9.36
N ALA A 315 5.01 -8.80 8.33
CA ALA A 315 4.10 -9.73 7.65
C ALA A 315 3.52 -10.74 8.63
N ARG A 316 4.35 -11.25 9.55
CA ARG A 316 3.93 -12.17 10.60
C ARG A 316 3.01 -11.52 11.62
N LEU A 317 3.42 -10.39 12.19
CA LEU A 317 2.68 -9.65 13.22
C LEU A 317 1.27 -9.26 12.73
N LEU A 318 1.17 -8.80 11.48
CA LEU A 318 -0.05 -8.27 10.89
C LEU A 318 -0.91 -9.34 10.18
N SER A 319 -0.63 -10.62 10.43
CA SER A 319 -1.43 -11.74 9.94
C SER A 319 -2.71 -12.00 10.77
N THR A 320 -2.83 -11.38 11.95
CA THR A 320 -3.97 -11.52 12.86
C THR A 320 -5.29 -11.19 12.17
N ASN A 321 -6.24 -12.12 12.23
CA ASN A 321 -7.60 -11.91 11.74
C ASN A 321 -8.56 -11.64 12.91
N PHE A 322 -8.74 -10.38 13.26
CA PHE A 322 -9.59 -9.97 14.39
C PHE A 322 -11.07 -10.38 14.30
N ALA A 323 -11.53 -10.87 13.14
CA ALA A 323 -12.86 -11.43 12.96
C ALA A 323 -12.94 -12.96 13.20
N ALA A 324 -11.80 -13.63 13.37
CA ALA A 324 -11.73 -15.06 13.65
C ALA A 324 -11.50 -15.32 15.14
N ASN A 325 -11.96 -16.48 15.63
CA ASN A 325 -11.75 -16.89 17.01
C ASN A 325 -10.28 -17.27 17.27
N ASN A 326 -9.74 -16.87 18.43
CA ASN A 326 -8.38 -17.19 18.88
C ASN A 326 -7.29 -16.97 17.81
N SER A 327 -7.35 -15.83 17.11
CA SER A 327 -6.48 -15.54 15.98
C SER A 327 -5.30 -14.63 16.34
N THR A 328 -5.35 -13.99 17.51
CA THR A 328 -4.24 -13.18 18.02
C THR A 328 -3.00 -14.02 18.23
N LEU A 329 -1.83 -13.42 17.98
CA LEU A 329 -0.55 -14.11 18.07
C LEU A 329 0.45 -13.24 18.83
N THR A 330 1.41 -13.87 19.48
CA THR A 330 2.63 -13.21 19.95
C THR A 330 3.72 -13.32 18.89
N LEU A 331 4.52 -12.26 18.72
CA LEU A 331 5.61 -12.26 17.73
C LEU A 331 6.85 -13.03 18.22
N LYS A 332 7.03 -13.16 19.53
CA LYS A 332 8.06 -14.01 20.12
C LYS A 332 7.89 -15.47 19.64
N PHE A 333 8.99 -16.19 19.50
CA PHE A 333 9.05 -17.59 19.06
C PHE A 333 8.68 -17.84 17.58
N LYS A 334 8.36 -16.81 16.80
CA LYS A 334 8.02 -16.99 15.38
C LYS A 334 9.28 -17.10 14.53
N GLN A 335 9.17 -17.85 13.44
CA GLN A 335 10.24 -18.01 12.46
C GLN A 335 10.16 -16.93 11.39
N GLN A 336 11.30 -16.66 10.75
CA GLN A 336 11.40 -15.77 9.59
C GLN A 336 11.87 -16.57 8.37
N PRO A 337 10.95 -17.11 7.55
CA PRO A 337 11.32 -17.73 6.29
C PRO A 337 12.14 -16.76 5.43
N THR A 338 13.10 -17.29 4.68
CA THR A 338 14.06 -16.57 3.82
C THR A 338 15.01 -15.60 4.53
N ILE A 339 14.93 -15.47 5.85
CA ILE A 339 15.92 -14.74 6.66
C ILE A 339 16.80 -15.78 7.36
N THR A 340 18.11 -15.57 7.33
CA THR A 340 19.08 -16.43 7.99
C THR A 340 19.15 -16.02 9.46
N ALA A 341 19.11 -16.99 10.37
CA ALA A 341 19.28 -16.68 11.78
C ALA A 341 20.74 -16.35 12.09
N ASP A 342 20.95 -15.27 12.84
CA ASP A 342 22.27 -14.83 13.24
C ASP A 342 22.74 -15.53 14.51
N GLU A 343 24.05 -15.72 14.63
CA GLU A 343 24.70 -15.97 15.92
C GLU A 343 24.81 -14.65 16.70
N ILE A 344 23.95 -14.49 17.69
CA ILE A 344 23.87 -13.31 18.54
C ILE A 344 24.49 -13.62 19.90
N THR A 345 25.48 -12.83 20.31
CA THR A 345 26.10 -12.98 21.63
C THR A 345 25.15 -12.55 22.75
N ALA A 346 25.33 -13.08 23.97
CA ALA A 346 24.53 -12.68 25.13
C ALA A 346 24.59 -11.15 25.41
N THR A 347 25.72 -10.51 25.08
CA THR A 347 25.89 -9.06 25.21
C THR A 347 25.09 -8.30 24.16
N GLU A 348 25.15 -8.68 22.88
CA GLU A 348 24.34 -8.08 21.81
C GLU A 348 22.85 -8.25 22.09
N PHE A 349 22.44 -9.44 22.52
CA PHE A 349 21.06 -9.72 22.90
C PHE A 349 20.57 -8.82 24.04
N SER A 350 21.38 -8.67 25.10
CA SER A 350 21.04 -7.79 26.23
C SER A 350 20.92 -6.33 25.83
N LYS A 351 21.79 -5.87 24.91
CA LYS A 351 21.74 -4.50 24.36
C LYS A 351 20.49 -4.28 23.50
N ALA A 352 20.20 -5.19 22.58
CA ALA A 352 19.02 -5.15 21.73
C ALA A 352 17.72 -5.14 22.57
N LYS A 353 17.62 -6.08 23.52
CA LYS A 353 16.50 -6.20 24.46
C LYS A 353 16.26 -4.91 25.25
N ARG A 354 17.33 -4.27 25.73
CA ARG A 354 17.23 -3.00 26.48
C ARG A 354 16.59 -1.87 25.67
N LEU A 355 16.82 -1.83 24.36
CA LEU A 355 16.23 -0.84 23.45
C LEU A 355 14.83 -1.24 22.96
N GLY A 356 14.45 -2.51 23.08
CA GLY A 356 13.25 -3.08 22.45
C GLY A 356 13.48 -3.52 21.01
N ILE A 357 14.74 -3.70 20.59
CA ILE A 357 15.11 -4.22 19.28
C ILE A 357 15.07 -5.75 19.32
N ASN A 358 14.42 -6.36 18.33
CA ASN A 358 14.32 -7.80 18.20
C ASN A 358 15.50 -8.38 17.44
N VAL A 359 15.81 -9.65 17.71
CA VAL A 359 16.78 -10.44 16.94
C VAL A 359 16.13 -11.74 16.47
N TYR A 360 16.58 -12.26 15.34
CA TYR A 360 16.28 -13.62 14.89
C TYR A 360 17.52 -14.49 15.07
N THR A 361 17.48 -15.38 16.06
CA THR A 361 18.67 -16.13 16.50
C THR A 361 18.31 -17.54 16.94
N TYR A 362 19.33 -18.36 17.15
CA TYR A 362 19.19 -19.73 17.63
C TYR A 362 19.08 -19.77 19.16
N PHE A 363 18.07 -20.48 19.65
CA PHE A 363 18.01 -20.98 21.02
C PHE A 363 18.22 -22.50 20.93
N ASP A 364 19.41 -22.94 21.34
CA ASP A 364 19.95 -24.25 20.98
C ASP A 364 19.88 -24.47 19.46
N ASP A 365 19.13 -25.46 18.98
CA ASP A 365 19.01 -25.77 17.55
C ASP A 365 17.79 -25.09 16.85
N VAL A 366 17.03 -24.27 17.57
CA VAL A 366 15.78 -23.68 17.06
C VAL A 366 15.93 -22.18 16.81
N ALA A 367 15.84 -21.79 15.55
CA ALA A 367 15.80 -20.38 15.14
C ALA A 367 14.45 -19.73 15.43
N MET A 368 14.44 -18.58 16.10
CA MET A 368 13.22 -17.85 16.44
C MET A 368 13.44 -16.36 16.70
N ILE A 369 12.38 -15.56 16.57
CA ILE A 369 12.35 -14.18 17.03
C ILE A 369 12.35 -14.17 18.56
N ALA A 370 13.31 -13.45 19.15
CA ALA A 370 13.62 -13.60 20.55
C ALA A 370 12.68 -12.87 21.52
N GLU A 371 12.18 -11.66 21.24
CA GLU A 371 11.39 -10.87 22.23
C GLU A 371 10.00 -10.45 21.75
N GLY A 372 9.83 -10.11 20.46
CA GLY A 372 8.55 -9.68 19.92
C GLY A 372 8.08 -8.31 20.43
N THR A 373 9.02 -7.39 20.72
CA THR A 373 8.72 -6.06 21.29
C THR A 373 8.82 -4.95 20.25
N VAL A 374 8.20 -3.81 20.53
CA VAL A 374 8.49 -2.55 19.84
C VAL A 374 9.58 -1.79 20.59
N MET A 375 10.07 -0.69 19.99
CA MET A 375 10.96 0.25 20.67
C MET A 375 10.40 0.64 22.04
N GLY A 376 11.24 0.57 23.07
CA GLY A 376 10.83 0.78 24.47
C GLY A 376 10.40 -0.48 25.21
N GLY A 377 10.29 -1.63 24.54
CA GLY A 377 10.10 -2.94 25.17
C GLY A 377 8.65 -3.35 25.42
N LYS A 378 7.66 -2.55 25.01
CA LYS A 378 6.25 -2.99 24.99
C LYS A 378 6.09 -4.12 23.97
N PHE A 379 5.12 -5.01 24.20
CA PHE A 379 4.86 -6.11 23.26
C PHE A 379 4.20 -5.60 21.98
N ALA A 380 4.73 -6.02 20.82
CA ALA A 380 4.27 -5.51 19.53
C ALA A 380 2.82 -5.91 19.24
N ASP A 381 2.42 -7.12 19.63
CA ASP A 381 1.05 -7.62 19.50
C ASP A 381 0.04 -6.81 20.32
N GLU A 382 0.41 -6.34 21.52
CA GLU A 382 -0.46 -5.49 22.33
C GLU A 382 -0.73 -4.14 21.67
N ILE A 383 0.28 -3.52 21.04
CA ILE A 383 0.10 -2.27 20.29
C ILE A 383 -0.89 -2.47 19.15
N VAL A 384 -0.72 -3.52 18.34
CA VAL A 384 -1.63 -3.80 17.20
C VAL A 384 -3.05 -4.10 17.68
N ILE A 385 -3.21 -4.83 18.79
CA ILE A 385 -4.51 -5.14 19.39
C ILE A 385 -5.22 -3.85 19.86
N LEU A 386 -4.51 -2.95 20.54
CA LEU A 386 -5.08 -1.71 21.06
C LEU A 386 -5.45 -0.74 19.92
N ASP A 387 -4.62 -0.63 18.89
CA ASP A 387 -4.94 0.17 17.70
C ASP A 387 -6.16 -0.38 16.95
N TRP A 388 -6.25 -1.71 16.82
CA TRP A 388 -7.44 -2.35 16.26
C TRP A 388 -8.68 -2.05 17.10
N PHE A 389 -8.58 -2.15 18.43
CA PHE A 389 -9.70 -1.93 19.32
C PHE A 389 -10.23 -0.50 19.22
N THR A 390 -9.34 0.49 19.17
CA THR A 390 -9.74 1.90 19.00
C THR A 390 -10.44 2.16 17.66
N ASP A 391 -9.92 1.65 16.53
CA ASP A 391 -10.57 1.77 15.21
C ASP A 391 -11.95 1.05 15.19
N ALA A 392 -12.02 -0.14 15.79
CA ALA A 392 -13.23 -0.94 15.83
C ALA A 392 -14.33 -0.29 16.69
N VAL A 393 -13.97 0.23 17.88
CA VAL A 393 -14.89 0.97 18.75
C VAL A 393 -15.39 2.23 18.05
N GLN A 394 -14.50 3.05 17.49
CA GLN A 394 -14.88 4.28 16.79
C GLN A 394 -15.89 4.01 15.68
N LYS A 395 -15.67 2.96 14.89
CA LYS A 395 -16.54 2.63 13.75
C LYS A 395 -17.85 2.00 14.18
N GLU A 396 -17.86 1.14 15.19
CA GLU A 396 -19.11 0.56 15.70
C GLU A 396 -19.98 1.62 16.36
N VAL A 397 -19.41 2.51 17.18
CA VAL A 397 -20.15 3.63 17.80
C VAL A 397 -20.70 4.57 16.72
N PHE A 398 -19.89 4.95 15.73
CA PHE A 398 -20.35 5.75 14.59
C PHE A 398 -21.46 5.04 13.81
N ALA A 399 -21.33 3.72 13.57
CA ALA A 399 -22.34 2.94 12.88
C ALA A 399 -23.68 2.97 13.62
N ARG A 400 -23.69 2.93 14.96
CA ARG A 400 -24.92 3.04 15.75
C ARG A 400 -25.57 4.40 15.64
N LEU A 401 -24.78 5.47 15.71
CA LEU A 401 -25.29 6.85 15.52
C LEU A 401 -25.85 7.04 14.11
N TYR A 402 -25.13 6.58 13.08
CA TYR A 402 -25.44 6.82 11.68
C TYR A 402 -26.60 5.97 11.14
N LYS A 403 -26.72 4.70 11.58
CA LYS A 403 -27.76 3.78 11.10
C LYS A 403 -29.08 3.89 11.85
N SER A 404 -29.14 4.66 12.94
CA SER A 404 -30.38 4.81 13.69
C SER A 404 -31.44 5.49 12.80
N PRO A 405 -32.56 4.83 12.47
CA PRO A 405 -33.59 5.41 11.61
C PRO A 405 -34.34 6.55 12.31
N THR A 406 -34.23 6.62 13.63
CA THR A 406 -34.77 7.66 14.50
C THR A 406 -33.65 8.28 15.34
N LYS A 407 -33.92 9.35 16.09
CA LYS A 407 -32.91 9.94 16.98
C LYS A 407 -32.51 8.95 18.08
N ILE A 408 -31.22 8.87 18.39
CA ILE A 408 -30.75 8.35 19.69
C ILE A 408 -30.90 9.51 20.69
N PRO A 409 -31.81 9.41 21.67
CA PRO A 409 -32.08 10.53 22.58
C PRO A 409 -30.91 10.75 23.54
N LEU A 410 -30.66 12.00 23.93
CA LEU A 410 -29.68 12.36 24.97
C LEU A 410 -30.23 12.02 26.37
N THR A 411 -30.40 10.73 26.63
CA THR A 411 -30.89 10.15 27.89
C THR A 411 -30.09 8.90 28.20
N ASP A 412 -30.19 8.39 29.43
CA ASP A 412 -29.48 7.16 29.83
C ASP A 412 -29.83 5.96 28.93
N LYS A 413 -31.06 5.92 28.40
CA LYS A 413 -31.45 4.90 27.41
C LYS A 413 -30.69 5.03 26.09
N GLY A 414 -30.46 6.26 25.62
CA GLY A 414 -29.64 6.49 24.43
C GLY A 414 -28.17 6.20 24.69
N GLN A 415 -27.67 6.55 25.88
CA GLN A 415 -26.30 6.22 26.29
C GLN A 415 -26.05 4.71 26.35
N ALA A 416 -27.02 3.95 26.85
CA ALA A 416 -26.95 2.49 26.88
C ALA A 416 -26.79 1.87 25.47
N VAL A 417 -27.33 2.49 24.42
CA VAL A 417 -27.12 2.04 23.03
C VAL A 417 -25.66 2.21 22.61
N LEU A 418 -25.00 3.29 23.02
CA LEU A 418 -23.59 3.53 22.72
C LEU A 418 -22.69 2.61 23.55
N ILE A 419 -23.00 2.40 24.84
CA ILE A 419 -22.31 1.43 25.70
C ILE A 419 -22.37 0.03 25.08
N ALA A 420 -23.54 -0.43 24.65
CA ALA A 420 -23.71 -1.73 24.00
C ALA A 420 -22.89 -1.85 22.70
N ALA A 421 -22.65 -0.75 21.99
CA ALA A 421 -21.78 -0.71 20.82
C ALA A 421 -20.32 -0.98 21.18
N VAL A 422 -19.84 -0.38 22.28
CA VAL A 422 -18.49 -0.61 22.81
C VAL A 422 -18.36 -2.04 23.32
N GLU A 423 -19.32 -2.52 24.13
CA GLU A 423 -19.33 -3.88 24.66
C GLU A 423 -19.28 -4.95 23.57
N LYS A 424 -19.94 -4.71 22.44
CA LYS A 424 -19.87 -5.61 21.28
C LYS A 424 -18.44 -5.78 20.77
N VAL A 425 -17.66 -4.69 20.67
CA VAL A 425 -16.26 -4.77 20.23
C VAL A 425 -15.38 -5.40 21.31
N CYS A 426 -15.65 -5.15 22.60
CA CYS A 426 -14.97 -5.86 23.68
C CYS A 426 -15.20 -7.38 23.59
N LEU A 427 -16.43 -7.81 23.32
CA LEU A 427 -16.75 -9.22 23.11
C LEU A 427 -16.02 -9.81 21.89
N GLU A 428 -15.90 -9.05 20.80
CA GLU A 428 -15.07 -9.47 19.67
C GLU A 428 -13.60 -9.66 20.07
N GLY A 429 -13.06 -8.79 20.93
CA GLY A 429 -11.72 -8.93 21.50
C GLY A 429 -11.56 -10.17 22.40
N VAL A 430 -12.59 -10.54 23.16
CA VAL A 430 -12.59 -11.81 23.90
C VAL A 430 -12.60 -12.99 22.93
N ASN A 431 -13.45 -12.96 21.90
CA ASN A 431 -13.58 -14.06 20.95
C ASN A 431 -12.29 -14.31 20.14
N ASN A 432 -11.60 -13.24 19.73
CA ASN A 432 -10.35 -13.36 18.97
C ASN A 432 -9.11 -13.63 19.85
N GLY A 433 -9.28 -13.70 21.17
CA GLY A 433 -8.23 -13.99 22.14
C GLY A 433 -7.41 -12.78 22.60
N ALA A 434 -7.75 -11.57 22.17
CA ALA A 434 -7.08 -10.34 22.61
C ALA A 434 -7.32 -10.05 24.10
N PHE A 435 -8.53 -10.29 24.59
CA PHE A 435 -8.94 -10.00 25.96
C PHE A 435 -9.29 -11.26 26.74
N ALA A 436 -9.00 -11.27 28.04
CA ALA A 436 -9.33 -12.39 28.91
C ALA A 436 -9.74 -11.90 30.31
N PRO A 437 -10.51 -12.71 31.07
CA PRO A 437 -10.81 -12.40 32.45
C PRO A 437 -9.55 -12.21 33.30
N GLY A 438 -9.60 -11.32 34.27
CA GLY A 438 -8.46 -11.07 35.15
C GLY A 438 -8.64 -9.88 36.06
N GLN A 439 -7.65 -9.66 36.93
CA GLN A 439 -7.67 -8.56 37.88
C GLN A 439 -7.33 -7.22 37.20
N TRP A 440 -8.11 -6.19 37.53
CA TRP A 440 -7.86 -4.80 37.15
C TRP A 440 -6.79 -4.19 38.06
N THR A 441 -5.72 -3.70 37.46
CA THR A 441 -4.59 -3.08 38.18
C THR A 441 -4.41 -1.60 37.86
N GLY A 442 -5.28 -1.03 37.02
CA GLY A 442 -5.26 0.40 36.72
C GLY A 442 -6.07 1.21 37.73
N ASP A 443 -6.21 2.50 37.45
CA ASP A 443 -6.95 3.44 38.30
C ASP A 443 -8.45 3.11 38.36
N SER A 444 -9.06 3.36 39.51
CA SER A 444 -10.50 3.21 39.73
C SER A 444 -11.30 4.23 38.93
N PHE A 445 -12.43 3.82 38.35
CA PHE A 445 -13.40 4.72 37.71
C PHE A 445 -14.80 4.11 37.66
N GLY A 446 -15.83 4.95 37.63
CA GLY A 446 -17.22 4.48 37.75
C GLY A 446 -17.41 3.64 39.02
N ASN A 447 -17.85 2.39 38.88
CA ASN A 447 -17.94 1.44 39.99
C ASN A 447 -16.76 0.45 40.03
N LEU A 448 -15.78 0.58 39.12
CA LEU A 448 -14.61 -0.29 39.08
C LEU A 448 -13.54 0.26 40.02
N THR A 449 -13.04 -0.60 40.91
CA THR A 449 -11.95 -0.30 41.83
C THR A 449 -10.69 -1.07 41.43
N THR A 450 -9.51 -0.49 41.67
CA THR A 450 -8.24 -1.23 41.56
C THR A 450 -8.29 -2.48 42.43
N GLY A 451 -8.00 -3.63 41.82
CA GLY A 451 -8.05 -4.95 42.45
C GLY A 451 -9.32 -5.76 42.14
N ASP A 452 -10.34 -5.15 41.52
CA ASP A 452 -11.55 -5.87 41.11
C ASP A 452 -11.26 -6.88 39.99
N TYR A 453 -12.01 -7.98 39.98
CA TYR A 453 -11.89 -9.02 38.96
C TYR A 453 -12.86 -8.77 37.80
N LEU A 454 -12.32 -8.61 36.59
CA LEU A 454 -13.09 -8.43 35.37
C LEU A 454 -13.50 -9.81 34.80
N GLU A 455 -14.65 -10.34 35.22
CA GLU A 455 -15.12 -11.67 34.79
C GLU A 455 -15.27 -11.82 33.27
N LYS A 456 -15.63 -10.74 32.57
CA LYS A 456 -15.76 -10.72 31.10
C LYS A 456 -14.47 -10.31 30.38
N GLY A 457 -13.41 -9.97 31.12
CA GLY A 457 -12.19 -9.36 30.60
C GLY A 457 -12.30 -7.87 30.26
N TYR A 458 -13.46 -7.24 30.50
CA TYR A 458 -13.66 -5.80 30.29
C TYR A 458 -14.75 -5.22 31.20
N TYR A 459 -14.76 -3.90 31.34
CA TYR A 459 -15.78 -3.11 32.03
C TYR A 459 -16.03 -1.82 31.25
N VAL A 460 -17.30 -1.51 30.94
CA VAL A 460 -17.70 -0.29 30.22
C VAL A 460 -18.63 0.53 31.11
N TRP A 461 -18.36 1.81 31.26
CA TRP A 461 -19.14 2.70 32.10
C TRP A 461 -19.26 4.10 31.50
N ALA A 462 -20.37 4.78 31.76
CA ALA A 462 -20.52 6.21 31.55
C ALA A 462 -21.33 6.82 32.69
N ALA A 463 -21.07 8.08 33.00
CA ALA A 463 -21.85 8.81 33.98
C ALA A 463 -23.31 9.00 33.49
N PRO A 464 -24.29 9.11 34.41
CA PRO A 464 -25.68 9.44 34.05
C PRO A 464 -25.76 10.74 33.25
N MET A 465 -26.68 10.83 32.31
CA MET A 465 -26.85 12.02 31.44
C MET A 465 -27.23 13.29 32.19
N ASP A 466 -27.74 13.17 33.41
CA ASP A 466 -28.03 14.30 34.30
C ASP A 466 -26.79 14.95 34.90
N THR A 467 -25.61 14.32 34.75
CA THR A 467 -24.32 14.90 35.16
C THR A 467 -23.73 15.85 34.11
N LEU A 468 -24.35 15.96 32.92
CA LEU A 468 -23.88 16.85 31.86
C LEU A 468 -24.07 18.32 32.24
N SER A 469 -23.11 19.15 31.82
CA SER A 469 -23.24 20.60 31.87
C SER A 469 -24.34 21.08 30.90
N ASP A 470 -24.95 22.24 31.19
CA ASP A 470 -25.91 22.86 30.27
C ASP A 470 -25.28 23.10 28.89
N SER A 471 -24.00 23.48 28.85
CA SER A 471 -23.25 23.69 27.61
C SER A 471 -23.12 22.41 26.76
N ASP A 472 -22.80 21.28 27.38
CA ASP A 472 -22.70 20.00 26.67
C ASP A 472 -24.08 19.49 26.21
N ARG A 473 -25.13 19.74 27.00
CA ARG A 473 -26.52 19.44 26.62
C ARG A 473 -26.97 20.26 25.41
N GLU A 474 -26.66 21.55 25.38
CA GLU A 474 -26.94 22.43 24.23
C GLU A 474 -26.18 21.99 22.97
N GLN A 475 -24.93 21.54 23.13
CA GLN A 475 -24.11 20.98 22.04
C GLN A 475 -24.45 19.52 21.70
N ARG A 476 -25.43 18.92 22.39
CA ARG A 476 -25.91 17.54 22.21
C ARG A 476 -24.81 16.48 22.33
N ARG A 477 -23.86 16.70 23.26
CA ARG A 477 -22.78 15.76 23.54
C ARG A 477 -23.19 14.75 24.60
N ALA A 478 -22.93 13.48 24.32
CA ALA A 478 -23.12 12.39 25.29
C ALA A 478 -22.05 12.43 26.39
N THR A 479 -22.34 11.86 27.56
CA THR A 479 -21.33 11.68 28.60
C THR A 479 -20.19 10.79 28.08
N PRO A 480 -18.92 11.04 28.48
CA PRO A 480 -17.80 10.20 28.10
C PRO A 480 -18.02 8.74 28.51
N ILE A 481 -17.74 7.81 27.60
CA ILE A 481 -17.71 6.38 27.90
C ILE A 481 -16.27 6.01 28.28
N GLN A 482 -16.10 5.45 29.47
CA GLN A 482 -14.84 4.91 29.97
C GLN A 482 -14.87 3.39 29.87
N THR A 483 -13.78 2.80 29.40
CA THR A 483 -13.68 1.34 29.19
C THR A 483 -12.37 0.81 29.74
N ALA A 484 -12.44 -0.21 30.59
CA ALA A 484 -11.31 -1.02 30.99
C ALA A 484 -11.33 -2.32 30.19
N VAL A 485 -10.17 -2.72 29.66
CA VAL A 485 -9.96 -4.02 29.02
C VAL A 485 -8.75 -4.70 29.65
N LYS A 486 -8.84 -6.02 29.83
CA LYS A 486 -7.74 -6.85 30.30
C LYS A 486 -7.20 -7.65 29.11
N LEU A 487 -6.01 -7.29 28.64
CA LEU A 487 -5.29 -8.05 27.63
C LEU A 487 -5.00 -9.47 28.16
N ALA A 488 -5.18 -10.47 27.31
CA ALA A 488 -4.91 -11.86 27.66
C ALA A 488 -3.42 -12.13 27.91
N GLY A 489 -2.55 -11.37 27.24
CA GLY A 489 -1.10 -11.56 27.28
C GLY A 489 -0.65 -12.90 26.68
N ALA A 490 0.65 -13.16 26.70
CA ALA A 490 1.24 -14.43 26.31
C ALA A 490 2.33 -14.85 27.29
N ILE A 491 2.43 -16.14 27.58
CA ILE A 491 3.50 -16.68 28.43
C ILE A 491 4.78 -16.77 27.60
N HIS A 492 5.83 -16.06 28.03
CA HIS A 492 7.12 -15.98 27.33
C HIS A 492 8.29 -16.64 28.07
N SER A 493 8.10 -17.03 29.33
CA SER A 493 9.08 -17.75 30.15
C SER A 493 8.39 -18.44 31.33
N SER A 494 9.04 -19.43 31.95
CA SER A 494 8.54 -20.13 33.13
C SER A 494 9.70 -20.63 34.00
N ASP A 495 9.61 -20.40 35.30
CA ASP A 495 10.51 -20.99 36.29
C ASP A 495 9.89 -22.27 36.88
N VAL A 496 10.64 -23.37 36.85
CA VAL A 496 10.20 -24.67 37.39
C VAL A 496 11.09 -25.07 38.56
N ILE A 497 10.52 -25.09 39.77
CA ILE A 497 11.21 -25.47 41.01
C ILE A 497 10.90 -26.93 41.34
N VAL A 498 11.93 -27.77 41.38
CA VAL A 498 11.79 -29.20 41.74
C VAL A 498 12.24 -29.42 43.18
N ASN A 499 11.30 -29.79 44.06
CA ASN A 499 11.59 -30.20 45.43
C ASN A 499 11.78 -31.71 45.48
N TYR A 500 12.81 -32.18 46.19
CA TYR A 500 13.04 -33.61 46.42
C TYR A 500 13.03 -33.93 47.92
N ASN A 501 12.64 -35.16 48.25
CA ASN A 501 12.76 -35.74 49.58
C ASN A 501 13.53 -37.07 49.46
N ARG A 502 14.24 -37.48 50.52
CA ARG A 502 15.03 -38.72 50.53
C ARG A 502 14.20 -39.92 50.94
#